data_AF-E3JSC2-F1
#
_entry.id   AF-E3JSC2-F1
#
_cell.length_a   1.000
_cell.length_b   1.000
_cell.length_c   1.000
_cell.angle_alpha   90.00
_cell.angle_beta   90.00
_cell.angle_gamma   90.00
#
_symmetry.space_group_name_H-M   'P 1'
#
loop_
_entity.id
_entity.type
_entity.pdbx_description
1 polymer ?
#
loop_
_entity_poly.entity_id
_entity_poly.type
_entity_poly.pdbx_seq_one_letter_code
_entity_poly.pdbx_strand_id
1 'polypeptide(L)'
;MPWGLGTKKNGKLKASEWHTLFAIHLPLASLDIFLESGNIKEDLRLNGTALDNICALVRCTNLVSSKKITRKDANCFQDEYEVYTATSEKLFPNLKILPNHHYALHIPQHMNWWGPLMAVSKFPGERLIGSLQKCKTNTHQKHTGVTIMNKFCQRQRLKAAHGLDCARKQGDKKQVEAPFEMDRMAYDQVLHFCRQTVPDLRAYYDLPHPPEAKVMFSLAKEIRSLEVGQGRRISKRKPNDIVEYISKDGELAYGQVCDIIRPTGIGHEHSDVIKVIRGKQVARGDAFPVYLEKLNVLQLHFGTIEYIHPPQVVSPVAYRRLPAWSLATVNPSYLIRPLGGLSSAPSSTNDPMELDP
;
A
#
# COMPACT_ATOMS: atom_id res chain seq x y z
N MET A 1 -7.99 -13.87 1.26
CA MET A 1 -9.19 -13.00 1.32
C MET A 1 -9.40 -12.54 2.75
N PRO A 2 -9.99 -11.35 3.00
CA PRO A 2 -10.35 -10.93 4.36
C PRO A 2 -11.28 -11.93 5.04
N TRP A 3 -11.05 -12.20 6.33
CA TRP A 3 -11.85 -13.14 7.10
C TRP A 3 -13.29 -12.66 7.27
N GLY A 4 -14.25 -13.58 7.14
CA GLY A 4 -15.67 -13.27 7.35
C GLY A 4 -16.33 -12.43 6.25
N LEU A 5 -15.67 -12.23 5.10
CA LEU A 5 -16.24 -11.55 3.94
C LEU A 5 -17.55 -12.21 3.50
N GLY A 6 -18.61 -11.42 3.35
CA GLY A 6 -19.94 -11.92 2.95
C GLY A 6 -20.76 -12.56 4.08
N THR A 7 -20.22 -12.67 5.29
CA THR A 7 -20.99 -13.15 6.45
C THR A 7 -21.89 -12.04 7.01
N LYS A 8 -23.05 -12.43 7.56
CA LYS A 8 -24.00 -11.48 8.18
C LYS A 8 -23.36 -10.63 9.29
N LYS A 9 -22.37 -11.19 10.00
CA LYS A 9 -21.65 -10.52 11.09
C LYS A 9 -20.85 -9.30 10.61
N ASN A 10 -20.33 -9.34 9.38
CA ASN A 10 -19.44 -8.30 8.85
C ASN A 10 -20.19 -7.22 8.06
N GLY A 11 -21.52 -7.26 8.03
CA GLY A 11 -22.35 -6.25 7.38
C GLY A 11 -22.24 -6.23 5.85
N LYS A 12 -22.69 -5.11 5.25
CA LYS A 12 -22.59 -4.87 3.80
C LYS A 12 -21.34 -4.05 3.50
N LEU A 13 -20.60 -4.49 2.49
CA LEU A 13 -19.44 -3.75 2.01
C LEU A 13 -19.85 -2.39 1.42
N LYS A 14 -19.13 -1.35 1.84
CA LYS A 14 -19.20 0.00 1.28
C LYS A 14 -18.43 0.06 -0.03
N ALA A 15 -18.67 1.09 -0.83
CA ALA A 15 -18.03 1.24 -2.14
C ALA A 15 -16.48 1.25 -2.05
N SER A 16 -15.90 1.85 -1.01
CA SER A 16 -14.44 1.86 -0.83
C SER A 16 -13.89 0.49 -0.46
N GLU A 17 -14.64 -0.29 0.30
CA GLU A 17 -14.28 -1.66 0.70
C GLU A 17 -14.36 -2.61 -0.50
N TRP A 18 -15.39 -2.45 -1.35
CA TRP A 18 -15.45 -3.13 -2.65
C TRP A 18 -14.24 -2.80 -3.51
N HIS A 19 -13.90 -1.52 -3.64
CA HIS A 19 -12.74 -1.12 -4.42
C HIS A 19 -11.44 -1.74 -3.86
N THR A 20 -11.22 -1.70 -2.54
CA THR A 20 -10.08 -2.36 -1.88
C THR A 20 -10.05 -3.87 -2.14
N LEU A 21 -11.20 -4.54 -2.08
CA LEU A 21 -11.31 -5.97 -2.36
C LEU A 21 -10.81 -6.29 -3.78
N PHE A 22 -11.31 -5.59 -4.79
CA PHE A 22 -10.97 -5.85 -6.20
C PHE A 22 -9.58 -5.33 -6.60
N ALA A 23 -9.10 -4.23 -6.02
CA ALA A 23 -7.80 -3.66 -6.37
C ALA A 23 -6.62 -4.34 -5.66
N ILE A 24 -6.83 -4.87 -4.44
CA ILE A 24 -5.76 -5.40 -3.58
C ILE A 24 -5.91 -6.88 -3.30
N HIS A 25 -7.02 -7.28 -2.69
CA HIS A 25 -7.14 -8.63 -2.15
C HIS A 25 -7.38 -9.67 -3.22
N LEU A 26 -8.23 -9.37 -4.20
CA LEU A 26 -8.60 -10.30 -5.25
C LEU A 26 -7.40 -10.69 -6.14
N PRO A 27 -6.55 -9.75 -6.63
CA PRO A 27 -5.35 -10.11 -7.40
C PRO A 27 -4.37 -11.01 -6.65
N LEU A 28 -4.24 -10.81 -5.33
CA LEU A 28 -3.36 -11.62 -4.48
C LEU A 28 -3.99 -12.97 -4.09
N ALA A 29 -5.32 -13.05 -4.05
CA ALA A 29 -6.05 -14.24 -3.63
C ALA A 29 -6.35 -15.20 -4.77
N SER A 30 -6.66 -14.67 -5.96
CA SER A 30 -7.10 -15.47 -7.11
C SER A 30 -6.03 -16.46 -7.58
N LEU A 31 -4.76 -16.10 -7.46
CA LEU A 31 -3.64 -16.94 -7.88
C LEU A 31 -3.62 -18.28 -7.14
N ASP A 32 -3.92 -18.29 -5.84
CA ASP A 32 -3.96 -19.54 -5.08
C ASP A 32 -5.12 -20.43 -5.49
N ILE A 33 -6.28 -19.84 -5.80
CA ILE A 33 -7.49 -20.60 -6.15
C ILE A 33 -7.33 -21.32 -7.48
N PHE A 34 -6.62 -20.70 -8.42
CA PHE A 34 -6.48 -21.22 -9.78
C PHE A 34 -5.17 -21.97 -10.03
N LEU A 35 -4.22 -21.97 -9.08
CA LEU A 35 -2.88 -22.57 -9.26
C LEU A 35 -2.53 -23.54 -8.12
N GLU A 36 -3.48 -24.41 -7.74
CA GLU A 36 -3.37 -25.30 -6.58
C GLU A 36 -2.51 -26.55 -6.82
N SER A 37 -2.37 -27.03 -8.06
CA SER A 37 -1.79 -28.36 -8.32
C SER A 37 -0.27 -28.41 -8.17
N GLY A 38 0.38 -27.24 -8.07
CA GLY A 38 1.84 -27.10 -8.10
C GLY A 38 2.43 -27.21 -9.51
N ASN A 39 1.66 -27.70 -10.49
CA ASN A 39 2.02 -27.68 -11.91
C ASN A 39 1.38 -26.48 -12.60
N ILE A 40 2.08 -25.35 -12.54
CA ILE A 40 1.59 -24.09 -13.10
C ILE A 40 1.24 -24.20 -14.58
N LYS A 41 2.00 -24.95 -15.37
CA LYS A 41 1.70 -25.07 -16.80
C LYS A 41 0.34 -25.70 -17.04
N GLU A 42 0.02 -26.74 -16.26
CA GLU A 42 -1.27 -27.43 -16.35
C GLU A 42 -2.40 -26.58 -15.76
N ASP A 43 -2.16 -25.93 -14.62
CA ASP A 43 -3.13 -25.04 -13.99
C ASP A 43 -3.51 -23.87 -14.91
N LEU A 44 -2.52 -23.25 -15.57
CA LEU A 44 -2.76 -22.20 -16.56
C LEU A 44 -3.58 -22.71 -17.74
N ARG A 45 -3.37 -23.95 -18.16
CA ARG A 45 -4.12 -24.58 -19.26
C ARG A 45 -5.57 -24.85 -18.86
N LEU A 46 -5.79 -25.39 -17.66
CA LEU A 46 -7.12 -25.74 -17.16
C LEU A 46 -7.95 -24.51 -16.78
N ASN A 47 -7.31 -23.52 -16.14
CA ASN A 47 -7.97 -22.34 -15.57
C ASN A 47 -7.81 -21.08 -16.43
N GLY A 48 -7.28 -21.19 -17.65
CA GLY A 48 -6.96 -20.06 -18.52
C GLY A 48 -8.12 -19.07 -18.70
N THR A 49 -9.32 -19.56 -18.99
CA THR A 49 -10.52 -18.71 -19.14
C THR A 49 -10.86 -17.94 -17.86
N ALA A 50 -10.77 -18.58 -16.70
CA ALA A 50 -11.02 -17.94 -15.40
C ALA A 50 -9.93 -16.92 -15.05
N LEU A 51 -8.68 -17.23 -15.38
CA LEU A 51 -7.54 -16.34 -15.21
C LEU A 51 -7.62 -15.10 -16.12
N ASP A 52 -8.02 -15.26 -17.39
CA ASP A 52 -8.25 -14.12 -18.27
C ASP A 52 -9.41 -13.26 -17.78
N ASN A 53 -10.50 -13.88 -17.32
CA ASN A 53 -11.63 -13.15 -16.74
C ASN A 53 -11.24 -12.29 -15.53
N ILE A 54 -10.54 -12.88 -14.55
CA ILE A 54 -10.13 -12.17 -13.34
C ILE A 54 -9.08 -11.09 -13.65
N CYS A 55 -8.14 -11.37 -14.56
CA CYS A 55 -7.17 -10.39 -15.02
C CYS A 55 -7.86 -9.19 -15.66
N ALA A 56 -8.81 -9.43 -16.56
CA ALA A 56 -9.56 -8.38 -17.21
C ALA A 56 -10.34 -7.51 -16.23
N LEU A 57 -10.99 -8.14 -15.25
CA LEU A 57 -11.71 -7.43 -14.19
C LEU A 57 -10.79 -6.56 -13.33
N VAL A 58 -9.62 -7.08 -12.94
CA VAL A 58 -8.62 -6.35 -12.17
C VAL A 58 -8.04 -5.20 -12.99
N ARG A 59 -7.75 -5.41 -14.28
CA ARG A 59 -7.29 -4.35 -15.19
C ARG A 59 -8.34 -3.23 -15.32
N CYS A 60 -9.60 -3.57 -15.55
CA CYS A 60 -10.70 -2.62 -15.57
C CYS A 60 -10.76 -1.81 -14.27
N THR A 61 -10.67 -2.49 -13.12
CA THR A 61 -10.67 -1.86 -11.80
C THR A 61 -9.49 -0.89 -11.65
N ASN A 62 -8.28 -1.30 -12.03
CA ASN A 62 -7.08 -0.47 -11.96
C ASN A 62 -7.19 0.78 -12.85
N LEU A 63 -7.70 0.64 -14.08
CA LEU A 63 -7.88 1.76 -15.03
C LEU A 63 -8.87 2.81 -14.50
N VAL A 64 -10.04 2.37 -14.04
CA VAL A 64 -11.07 3.26 -13.44
C VAL A 64 -10.53 3.98 -12.20
N SER A 65 -9.63 3.31 -11.48
CA SER A 65 -9.08 3.80 -10.23
C SER A 65 -7.80 4.62 -10.42
N SER A 66 -7.29 4.76 -11.64
CA SER A 66 -6.06 5.49 -11.90
C SER A 66 -6.21 6.97 -11.58
N LYS A 67 -5.14 7.60 -11.08
CA LYS A 67 -5.09 9.05 -10.85
C LYS A 67 -4.79 9.85 -12.13
N LYS A 68 -4.29 9.19 -13.15
CA LYS A 68 -3.94 9.78 -14.45
C LYS A 68 -4.44 8.84 -15.54
N ILE A 69 -5.09 9.40 -16.54
CA ILE A 69 -5.59 8.61 -17.66
C ILE A 69 -5.30 9.32 -18.97
N THR A 70 -5.17 8.53 -20.02
CA THR A 70 -4.97 8.93 -21.41
C THR A 70 -6.09 8.33 -22.26
N ARG A 71 -6.20 8.76 -23.52
CA ARG A 71 -7.15 8.14 -24.47
C ARG A 71 -6.84 6.65 -24.70
N LYS A 72 -5.56 6.27 -24.63
CA LYS A 72 -5.15 4.86 -24.74
C LYS A 72 -5.70 4.03 -23.57
N ASP A 73 -5.72 4.60 -22.36
CA ASP A 73 -6.27 3.91 -21.18
C ASP A 73 -7.78 3.66 -21.30
N ALA A 74 -8.52 4.58 -21.92
CA ALA A 74 -9.94 4.39 -22.21
C ALA A 74 -10.18 3.25 -23.20
N ASN A 75 -9.37 3.15 -24.26
CA ASN A 75 -9.43 2.04 -25.21
C ASN A 75 -9.05 0.71 -24.52
N CYS A 76 -7.97 0.70 -23.73
CA CYS A 76 -7.60 -0.48 -22.95
C CYS A 76 -8.69 -0.91 -21.98
N PHE A 77 -9.48 0.02 -21.39
CA PHE A 77 -10.62 -0.36 -20.58
C PHE A 77 -11.66 -1.10 -21.42
N GLN A 78 -11.98 -0.59 -22.61
CA GLN A 78 -12.94 -1.23 -23.51
C GLN A 78 -12.49 -2.65 -23.89
N ASP A 79 -11.24 -2.82 -24.33
CA ASP A 79 -10.69 -4.11 -24.73
C ASP A 79 -10.76 -5.12 -23.58
N GLU A 80 -10.36 -4.71 -22.37
CA GLU A 80 -10.40 -5.58 -21.19
C GLU A 80 -11.83 -5.90 -20.76
N TYR A 81 -12.74 -4.94 -20.86
CA TYR A 81 -14.14 -5.18 -20.50
C TYR A 81 -14.83 -6.14 -21.49
N GLU A 82 -14.49 -6.08 -22.77
CA GLU A 82 -14.92 -7.05 -23.78
C GLU A 82 -14.42 -8.47 -23.44
N VAL A 83 -13.13 -8.61 -23.09
CA VAL A 83 -12.56 -9.89 -22.61
C VAL A 83 -13.30 -10.39 -21.36
N TYR A 84 -13.53 -9.51 -20.38
CA TYR A 84 -14.25 -9.85 -19.15
C TYR A 84 -15.67 -10.36 -19.45
N THR A 85 -16.44 -9.67 -20.29
CA THR A 85 -17.81 -10.09 -20.61
C THR A 85 -17.85 -11.40 -21.41
N ALA A 86 -17.02 -11.55 -22.44
CA ALA A 86 -16.95 -12.76 -23.26
C ALA A 86 -16.50 -14.00 -22.46
N THR A 87 -15.56 -13.83 -21.53
CA THR A 87 -15.15 -14.92 -20.63
C THR A 87 -16.18 -15.19 -19.54
N SER A 88 -16.88 -14.16 -19.03
CA SER A 88 -17.95 -14.33 -18.03
C SER A 88 -19.11 -15.15 -18.57
N GLU A 89 -19.51 -14.94 -19.82
CA GLU A 89 -20.56 -15.73 -20.47
C GLU A 89 -20.18 -17.22 -20.54
N LYS A 90 -18.92 -17.52 -20.87
CA LYS A 90 -18.40 -18.90 -20.91
C LYS A 90 -18.34 -19.55 -19.53
N LEU A 91 -17.94 -18.79 -18.50
CA LEU A 91 -17.77 -19.31 -17.13
C LEU A 91 -19.11 -19.46 -16.39
N PHE A 92 -20.09 -18.62 -16.72
CA PHE A 92 -21.37 -18.55 -16.02
C PHE A 92 -22.53 -18.65 -17.03
N PRO A 93 -22.94 -19.87 -17.44
CA PRO A 93 -23.96 -20.07 -18.47
C PRO A 93 -25.33 -19.40 -18.20
N ASN A 94 -25.64 -19.12 -16.93
CA ASN A 94 -26.87 -18.45 -16.52
C ASN A 94 -26.60 -17.02 -15.98
N LEU A 95 -25.59 -16.34 -16.52
CA LEU A 95 -25.21 -15.01 -16.06
C LEU A 95 -26.35 -14.02 -16.26
N LYS A 96 -26.89 -13.50 -15.16
CA LYS A 96 -27.87 -12.42 -15.20
C LYS A 96 -27.17 -11.10 -15.53
N ILE A 97 -27.50 -10.51 -16.68
CA ILE A 97 -27.02 -9.19 -17.04
C ILE A 97 -27.75 -8.14 -16.19
N LEU A 98 -26.99 -7.41 -15.38
CA LEU A 98 -27.48 -6.34 -14.53
C LEU A 98 -27.22 -4.97 -15.20
N PRO A 99 -27.98 -3.92 -14.84
CA PRO A 99 -27.75 -2.56 -15.37
C PRO A 99 -26.30 -2.07 -15.22
N ASN A 100 -25.61 -2.48 -14.15
CA ASN A 100 -24.20 -2.14 -13.93
C ASN A 100 -23.28 -2.67 -15.03
N HIS A 101 -23.59 -3.84 -15.62
CA HIS A 101 -22.80 -4.36 -16.73
C HIS A 101 -22.94 -3.49 -17.98
N HIS A 102 -24.15 -2.95 -18.20
CA HIS A 102 -24.40 -2.00 -19.29
C HIS A 102 -23.75 -0.64 -19.01
N TYR A 103 -23.85 -0.10 -17.80
CA TYR A 103 -23.22 1.18 -17.43
C TYR A 103 -21.69 1.15 -17.59
N ALA A 104 -21.06 0.01 -17.34
CA ALA A 104 -19.62 -0.12 -17.53
C ALA A 104 -19.18 0.02 -19.00
N LEU A 105 -20.04 -0.27 -19.99
CA LEU A 105 -19.74 -0.03 -21.41
C LEU A 105 -19.54 1.45 -21.74
N HIS A 106 -20.03 2.36 -20.88
CA HIS A 106 -19.89 3.81 -21.06
C HIS A 106 -18.66 4.40 -20.35
N ILE A 107 -17.91 3.60 -19.59
CA ILE A 107 -16.72 4.05 -18.87
C ILE A 107 -15.65 4.66 -19.81
N PRO A 108 -15.34 4.09 -20.99
CA PRO A 108 -14.38 4.70 -21.91
C PRO A 108 -14.75 6.13 -22.32
N GLN A 109 -16.04 6.39 -22.60
CA GLN A 109 -16.54 7.72 -22.95
C GLN A 109 -16.43 8.66 -21.75
N HIS A 110 -16.81 8.20 -20.56
CA HIS A 110 -16.66 8.99 -19.33
C HIS A 110 -15.20 9.34 -19.03
N MET A 111 -14.27 8.41 -19.23
CA MET A 111 -12.83 8.63 -19.11
C MET A 111 -12.36 9.71 -20.09
N ASN A 112 -12.77 9.62 -21.36
CA ASN A 112 -12.39 10.60 -22.37
C ASN A 112 -12.94 12.01 -22.11
N TRP A 113 -14.12 12.12 -21.49
CA TRP A 113 -14.75 13.42 -21.21
C TRP A 113 -14.32 14.05 -19.89
N TRP A 114 -14.25 13.26 -18.82
CA TRP A 114 -14.04 13.78 -17.47
C TRP A 114 -12.62 13.58 -16.94
N GLY A 115 -11.79 12.80 -17.64
CA GLY A 115 -10.50 12.41 -17.12
C GLY A 115 -10.64 11.32 -16.03
N PRO A 116 -9.72 11.29 -15.05
CA PRO A 116 -9.68 10.25 -14.02
C PRO A 116 -11.01 10.12 -13.24
N LEU A 117 -11.69 8.97 -13.35
CA LEU A 117 -13.05 8.80 -12.82
C LEU A 117 -13.13 8.88 -11.28
N MET A 118 -12.03 8.60 -10.58
CA MET A 118 -11.97 8.77 -9.13
C MET A 118 -12.18 10.22 -8.68
N ALA A 119 -11.85 11.20 -9.52
CA ALA A 119 -12.06 12.62 -9.21
C ALA A 119 -13.55 13.01 -9.24
N VAL A 120 -14.36 12.34 -10.06
CA VAL A 120 -15.81 12.56 -10.20
C VAL A 120 -16.65 11.49 -9.48
N SER A 121 -16.00 10.59 -8.74
CA SER A 121 -16.66 9.53 -7.98
C SER A 121 -17.54 10.07 -6.85
N LYS A 122 -18.43 9.23 -6.32
CA LYS A 122 -19.25 9.56 -5.14
C LYS A 122 -18.46 9.53 -3.82
N PHE A 123 -17.23 9.01 -3.81
CA PHE A 123 -16.44 8.85 -2.59
C PHE A 123 -16.24 10.15 -1.78
N PRO A 124 -15.91 11.30 -2.39
CA PRO A 124 -15.82 12.56 -1.67
C PRO A 124 -17.15 12.98 -1.03
N GLY A 125 -18.27 12.75 -1.74
CA GLY A 125 -19.62 13.02 -1.25
C GLY A 125 -19.99 12.15 -0.06
N GLU A 126 -19.74 10.83 -0.12
CA GLU A 126 -19.98 9.91 0.99
C GLU A 126 -19.16 10.28 2.23
N ARG A 127 -17.89 10.67 2.05
CA ARG A 127 -17.05 11.16 3.16
C ARG A 127 -17.60 12.44 3.77
N LEU A 128 -18.10 13.35 2.93
CA LEU A 128 -18.74 14.58 3.38
C LEU A 128 -19.99 14.24 4.22
N ILE A 129 -20.87 13.38 3.71
CA ILE A 129 -22.07 12.92 4.44
C ILE A 129 -21.70 12.30 5.78
N GLY A 130 -20.78 11.33 5.80
CA GLY A 130 -20.34 10.67 7.04
C GLY A 130 -19.71 11.66 8.03
N SER A 131 -19.04 12.69 7.53
CA SER A 131 -18.54 13.77 8.38
C SER A 131 -19.67 14.63 8.96
N LEU A 132 -20.69 14.95 8.18
CA LEU A 132 -21.82 15.76 8.62
C LEU A 132 -22.67 14.99 9.63
N GLN A 133 -22.81 13.67 9.48
CA GLN A 133 -23.49 12.79 10.44
C GLN A 133 -22.81 12.75 11.82
N LYS A 134 -21.50 13.02 11.90
CA LYS A 134 -20.76 13.10 13.17
C LYS A 134 -20.96 14.43 13.91
N CYS A 135 -21.63 15.42 13.32
CA CYS A 135 -21.96 16.66 14.00
C CYS A 135 -22.98 16.37 15.12
N LYS A 136 -22.58 16.58 16.37
CA LYS A 136 -23.51 16.53 17.50
C LYS A 136 -24.60 17.59 17.30
N THR A 137 -25.85 17.15 17.32
CA THR A 137 -27.01 18.02 17.25
C THR A 137 -27.84 17.77 18.50
N ASN A 138 -28.36 18.83 19.14
CA ASN A 138 -29.19 18.71 20.35
C ASN A 138 -30.63 18.27 20.01
N THR A 139 -30.81 17.42 18.99
CA THR A 139 -32.10 16.85 18.53
C THR A 139 -33.24 17.83 18.20
N HIS A 140 -33.02 19.15 18.30
CA HIS A 140 -33.97 20.18 17.87
C HIS A 140 -34.04 20.28 16.33
N GLN A 141 -34.95 19.50 15.73
CA GLN A 141 -35.16 19.37 14.29
C GLN A 141 -35.23 20.70 13.51
N LYS A 142 -35.82 21.76 14.10
CA LYS A 142 -35.98 23.06 13.42
C LYS A 142 -34.66 23.78 13.11
N HIS A 143 -33.57 23.49 13.82
CA HIS A 143 -32.29 24.19 13.67
C HIS A 143 -31.11 23.27 13.29
N THR A 144 -31.35 21.98 13.10
CA THR A 144 -30.34 20.95 12.81
C THR A 144 -29.50 21.31 11.57
N GLY A 145 -30.14 21.70 10.46
CA GLY A 145 -29.43 22.03 9.22
C GLY A 145 -28.47 23.21 9.38
N VAL A 146 -28.93 24.28 10.04
CA VAL A 146 -28.11 25.48 10.31
C VAL A 146 -26.94 25.15 11.24
N THR A 147 -27.18 24.33 12.27
CA THR A 147 -26.11 23.91 13.19
C THR A 147 -25.05 23.06 12.49
N ILE A 148 -25.48 22.09 11.68
CA ILE A 148 -24.56 21.26 10.89
C ILE A 148 -23.71 22.13 9.96
N MET A 149 -24.34 23.07 9.24
CA MET A 149 -23.65 23.98 8.33
C MET A 149 -22.62 24.85 9.06
N ASN A 150 -23.02 25.48 10.17
CA ASN A 150 -22.12 26.32 10.97
C ASN A 150 -20.92 25.53 11.51
N LYS A 151 -21.17 24.33 12.05
CA LYS A 151 -20.10 23.45 12.54
C LYS A 151 -19.18 22.97 11.41
N PHE A 152 -19.74 22.68 10.24
CA PHE A 152 -18.96 22.29 9.07
C PHE A 152 -18.03 23.44 8.62
N CYS A 153 -18.56 24.65 8.44
CA CYS A 153 -17.76 25.82 8.07
C CYS A 153 -16.69 26.18 9.11
N GLN A 154 -17.03 26.13 10.40
CA GLN A 154 -16.05 26.32 11.50
C GLN A 154 -14.90 25.31 11.38
N ARG A 155 -15.22 24.03 11.13
CA ARG A 155 -14.21 22.98 11.00
C ARG A 155 -13.36 23.13 9.74
N GLN A 156 -13.94 23.59 8.63
CA GLN A 156 -13.18 23.92 7.42
C GLN A 156 -12.19 25.06 7.66
N ARG A 157 -12.65 26.16 8.28
CA ARG A 157 -11.79 27.30 8.65
C ARG A 157 -10.65 26.87 9.58
N LEU A 158 -10.94 26.02 10.58
CA LEU A 158 -9.92 25.50 11.49
C LEU A 158 -8.87 24.64 10.77
N LYS A 159 -9.29 23.78 9.83
CA LYS A 159 -8.38 22.99 9.00
C LYS A 159 -7.53 23.87 8.07
N ALA A 160 -8.12 24.88 7.46
CA ALA A 160 -7.42 25.80 6.56
C ALA A 160 -6.40 26.67 7.32
N ALA A 161 -6.70 27.04 8.56
CA ALA A 161 -5.80 27.82 9.42
C ALA A 161 -4.69 26.99 10.08
N HIS A 162 -4.52 25.71 9.74
CA HIS A 162 -3.60 24.79 10.42
C HIS A 162 -3.83 24.71 11.95
N GLY A 163 -4.98 25.18 12.45
CA GLY A 163 -5.23 25.40 13.88
C GLY A 163 -5.41 24.12 14.69
N LEU A 164 -5.36 22.96 14.05
CA LEU A 164 -5.27 21.65 14.70
C LEU A 164 -3.84 21.10 14.72
N ASP A 165 -2.91 21.64 13.93
CA ASP A 165 -1.51 21.21 13.93
C ASP A 165 -0.84 21.62 15.25
N CYS A 166 -1.27 22.74 15.85
CA CYS A 166 -0.85 23.16 17.19
C CYS A 166 -1.55 22.41 18.33
N ALA A 167 -2.79 21.94 18.15
CA ALA A 167 -3.48 21.04 19.09
C ALA A 167 -3.00 19.59 18.97
N ARG A 168 -2.32 19.25 17.87
CA ARG A 168 -1.59 17.99 17.67
C ARG A 168 -0.21 18.00 18.34
N LYS A 169 0.00 18.86 19.35
CA LYS A 169 1.11 18.70 20.29
C LYS A 169 0.86 17.44 21.13
N GLN A 170 1.70 16.43 20.88
CA GLN A 170 2.11 15.38 21.83
C GLN A 170 1.10 14.26 22.17
N GLY A 171 0.37 13.74 21.19
CA GLY A 171 -0.37 12.46 21.32
C GLY A 171 0.45 11.22 20.90
N ASP A 172 1.26 11.35 19.85
CA ASP A 172 2.29 10.35 19.57
C ASP A 172 3.46 10.65 20.50
N LYS A 173 3.38 10.19 21.75
CA LYS A 173 4.60 9.73 22.42
C LYS A 173 5.22 8.77 21.40
N LYS A 174 6.24 9.20 20.64
CA LYS A 174 7.23 8.25 20.15
C LYS A 174 7.67 7.56 21.45
N GLN A 175 7.08 6.41 21.77
CA GLN A 175 7.62 5.48 22.76
C GLN A 175 8.90 4.98 22.11
N VAL A 176 9.90 5.86 22.13
CA VAL A 176 11.27 5.55 21.82
C VAL A 176 11.65 4.58 22.92
N GLU A 177 11.82 3.32 22.54
CA GLU A 177 12.28 2.30 23.48
C GLU A 177 13.65 2.68 24.04
N ALA A 178 14.03 2.05 25.15
CA ALA A 178 15.33 2.31 25.78
C ALA A 178 16.45 2.19 24.72
N PRO A 179 17.48 3.06 24.77
CA PRO A 179 18.63 2.92 23.89
C PRO A 179 19.23 1.52 24.05
N PHE A 180 19.60 0.90 22.94
CA PHE A 180 20.32 -0.36 22.91
C PHE A 180 21.71 -0.13 22.31
N GLU A 181 22.66 -0.98 22.69
CA GLU A 181 23.99 -0.97 22.11
C GLU A 181 24.01 -1.85 20.85
N MET A 182 24.44 -1.27 19.72
CA MET A 182 24.64 -2.01 18.48
C MET A 182 25.90 -2.87 18.61
N ASP A 183 25.83 -4.11 18.13
CA ASP A 183 27.03 -4.93 17.97
C ASP A 183 28.00 -4.28 16.97
N ARG A 184 29.27 -4.70 17.02
CA ARG A 184 30.32 -4.05 16.23
C ARG A 184 30.07 -4.12 14.73
N MET A 185 29.56 -5.24 14.22
CA MET A 185 29.29 -5.40 12.79
C MET A 185 28.11 -4.54 12.33
N ALA A 186 27.03 -4.52 13.11
CA ALA A 186 25.88 -3.65 12.82
C ALA A 186 26.28 -2.16 12.89
N TYR A 187 27.07 -1.78 13.90
CA TYR A 187 27.60 -0.43 14.03
C TYR A 187 28.40 -0.01 12.78
N ASP A 188 29.36 -0.82 12.34
CA ASP A 188 30.22 -0.49 11.20
C ASP A 188 29.42 -0.37 9.90
N GLN A 189 28.39 -1.20 9.72
CA GLN A 189 27.47 -1.13 8.57
C GLN A 189 26.64 0.16 8.58
N VAL A 190 26.05 0.50 9.72
CA VAL A 190 25.24 1.72 9.87
C VAL A 190 26.11 2.97 9.74
N LEU A 191 27.32 2.95 10.30
CA LEU A 191 28.29 4.04 10.17
C LEU A 191 28.67 4.26 8.70
N HIS A 192 28.99 3.18 7.99
CA HIS A 192 29.30 3.24 6.56
C HIS A 192 28.15 3.83 5.75
N PHE A 193 26.91 3.47 6.07
CA PHE A 193 25.73 4.04 5.45
C PHE A 193 25.56 5.53 5.77
N CYS A 194 25.62 5.92 7.05
CA CYS A 194 25.45 7.32 7.48
C CYS A 194 26.55 8.25 6.91
N ARG A 195 27.77 7.74 6.69
CA ARG A 195 28.86 8.48 6.02
C ARG A 195 28.55 8.89 4.59
N GLN A 196 27.58 8.25 3.94
CA GLN A 196 27.15 8.64 2.59
C GLN A 196 26.43 10.00 2.58
N THR A 197 25.79 10.37 3.69
CA THR A 197 25.14 11.68 3.87
C THR A 197 25.97 12.65 4.71
N VAL A 198 26.74 12.11 5.66
CA VAL A 198 27.58 12.88 6.59
C VAL A 198 29.03 12.39 6.50
N PRO A 199 29.81 12.82 5.49
CA PRO A 199 31.15 12.27 5.22
C PRO A 199 32.16 12.48 6.36
N ASP A 200 31.96 13.51 7.18
CA ASP A 200 32.78 13.86 8.34
C ASP A 200 32.47 13.03 9.61
N LEU A 201 31.52 12.08 9.52
CA LEU A 201 31.11 11.26 10.65
C LEU A 201 32.21 10.26 11.07
N ARG A 202 32.67 10.36 12.32
CA ARG A 202 33.72 9.51 12.89
C ARG A 202 33.15 8.34 13.69
N ALA A 203 33.92 7.26 13.77
CA ALA A 203 33.57 6.12 14.61
C ALA A 203 33.85 6.44 16.09
N TYR A 204 33.09 5.91 17.03
CA TYR A 204 33.29 6.21 18.47
C TYR A 204 34.68 5.80 18.97
N TYR A 205 35.24 4.73 18.39
CA TYR A 205 36.51 4.15 18.79
C TYR A 205 37.74 4.76 18.10
N ASP A 206 37.56 5.67 17.13
CA ASP A 206 38.66 6.35 16.42
C ASP A 206 39.22 7.52 17.25
N LEU A 207 39.79 7.20 18.41
CA LEU A 207 40.30 8.18 19.38
C LEU A 207 41.72 8.65 19.01
N PRO A 208 42.09 9.92 19.28
CA PRO A 208 41.26 10.98 19.88
C PRO A 208 40.34 11.69 18.86
N HIS A 209 39.26 12.30 19.38
CA HIS A 209 38.33 13.11 18.59
C HIS A 209 38.69 14.60 18.64
N PRO A 210 38.81 15.29 17.49
CA PRO A 210 38.91 16.75 17.45
C PRO A 210 37.73 17.42 18.15
N PRO A 211 37.89 18.66 18.65
CA PRO A 211 36.76 19.47 19.10
C PRO A 211 35.68 19.57 18.01
N GLU A 212 34.41 19.46 18.40
CA GLU A 212 33.23 19.52 17.50
C GLU A 212 33.11 18.37 16.47
N ALA A 213 33.93 17.33 16.57
CA ALA A 213 33.80 16.17 15.68
C ALA A 213 32.41 15.52 15.81
N LYS A 214 31.78 15.24 14.67
CA LYS A 214 30.56 14.42 14.62
C LYS A 214 30.94 12.97 14.83
N VAL A 215 30.50 12.37 15.92
CA VAL A 215 30.82 11.00 16.30
C VAL A 215 29.53 10.20 16.43
N MET A 216 29.41 9.09 15.71
CA MET A 216 28.30 8.16 15.92
C MET A 216 28.60 7.28 17.13
N PHE A 217 27.75 7.26 18.15
CA PHE A 217 27.94 6.37 19.30
C PHE A 217 27.42 4.95 19.02
N SER A 218 27.88 3.96 19.81
CA SER A 218 27.39 2.58 19.72
C SER A 218 25.90 2.44 20.06
N LEU A 219 25.36 3.40 20.81
CA LEU A 219 23.95 3.42 21.21
C LEU A 219 23.03 3.88 20.08
N ALA A 220 21.94 3.12 19.87
CA ALA A 220 20.85 3.46 18.98
C ALA A 220 19.49 3.30 19.67
N LYS A 221 18.46 3.91 19.09
CA LYS A 221 17.08 3.81 19.53
C LYS A 221 16.24 3.11 18.48
N GLU A 222 15.45 2.12 18.88
CA GLU A 222 14.50 1.50 17.96
C GLU A 222 13.24 2.36 17.78
N ILE A 223 12.76 2.48 16.55
CA ILE A 223 11.54 3.18 16.17
C ILE A 223 10.52 2.15 15.73
N ARG A 224 9.43 2.01 16.50
CA ARG A 224 8.37 1.03 16.19
C ARG A 224 7.68 1.29 14.85
N SER A 225 7.49 2.56 14.50
CA SER A 225 6.81 2.97 13.28
C SER A 225 7.20 4.37 12.85
N LEU A 226 7.21 4.61 11.55
CA LEU A 226 7.56 5.90 10.96
C LEU A 226 6.47 6.35 9.98
N GLU A 227 6.09 7.62 10.03
CA GLU A 227 5.21 8.24 9.04
C GLU A 227 6.05 8.68 7.83
N VAL A 228 5.72 8.18 6.64
CA VAL A 228 6.46 8.41 5.39
C VAL A 228 5.71 9.34 4.43
N GLY A 229 4.68 10.04 4.92
CA GLY A 229 3.89 11.02 4.17
C GLY A 229 2.47 10.57 3.85
N GLN A 230 1.56 11.54 3.64
CA GLN A 230 0.13 11.33 3.34
C GLN A 230 -0.60 10.43 4.37
N GLY A 231 -0.15 10.43 5.64
CA GLY A 231 -0.71 9.58 6.69
C GLY A 231 -0.34 8.10 6.60
N ARG A 232 0.58 7.72 5.71
CA ARG A 232 1.08 6.35 5.57
C ARG A 232 2.16 6.07 6.61
N ARG A 233 2.08 4.91 7.25
CA ARG A 233 3.04 4.47 8.27
C ARG A 233 3.69 3.16 7.84
N ILE A 234 4.97 3.05 8.14
CA ILE A 234 5.76 1.81 7.98
C ILE A 234 6.19 1.32 9.36
N SER A 235 6.42 0.03 9.50
CA SER A 235 6.89 -0.59 10.74
C SER A 235 7.59 -1.91 10.45
N LYS A 236 8.37 -2.42 11.41
CA LYS A 236 8.89 -3.80 11.34
C LYS A 236 7.80 -4.88 11.45
N ARG A 237 6.60 -4.49 11.92
CA ARG A 237 5.46 -5.38 12.12
C ARG A 237 4.50 -5.32 10.94
N LYS A 238 3.88 -6.46 10.67
CA LYS A 238 2.77 -6.58 9.73
C LYS A 238 1.62 -5.63 10.10
N PRO A 239 0.82 -5.17 9.13
CA PRO A 239 0.92 -5.45 7.69
C PRO A 239 1.81 -4.46 6.91
N ASN A 240 2.42 -3.48 7.57
CA ASN A 240 3.16 -2.38 6.91
C ASN A 240 4.68 -2.57 6.96
N ASP A 241 5.13 -3.83 6.90
CA ASP A 241 6.53 -4.25 6.93
C ASP A 241 7.12 -4.50 5.54
N ILE A 242 6.38 -4.29 4.46
CA ILE A 242 6.95 -4.29 3.10
C ILE A 242 6.73 -2.92 2.47
N VAL A 243 7.80 -2.37 1.91
CA VAL A 243 7.83 -1.01 1.35
C VAL A 243 8.35 -0.99 -0.08
N GLU A 244 7.79 -0.09 -0.86
CA GLU A 244 8.32 0.41 -2.12
C GLU A 244 9.22 1.61 -1.81
N TYR A 245 10.44 1.61 -2.36
CA TYR A 245 11.43 2.66 -2.11
C TYR A 245 12.28 2.94 -3.34
N ILE A 246 12.88 4.12 -3.39
CA ILE A 246 13.86 4.49 -4.40
C ILE A 246 15.26 4.04 -3.93
N SER A 247 15.87 3.11 -4.66
CA SER A 247 17.21 2.60 -4.36
C SER A 247 18.29 3.67 -4.54
N LYS A 248 19.53 3.36 -4.13
CA LYS A 248 20.68 4.28 -4.28
C LYS A 248 20.95 4.65 -5.74
N ASP A 249 20.60 3.76 -6.66
CA ASP A 249 20.76 3.94 -8.10
C ASP A 249 19.62 4.77 -8.72
N GLY A 250 18.65 5.22 -7.93
CA GLY A 250 17.46 5.94 -8.41
C GLY A 250 16.33 5.03 -8.91
N GLU A 251 16.54 3.72 -8.92
CA GLU A 251 15.57 2.74 -9.41
C GLU A 251 14.55 2.35 -8.34
N LEU A 252 13.33 2.03 -8.77
CA LEU A 252 12.26 1.55 -7.90
C LEU A 252 12.60 0.14 -7.38
N ALA A 253 12.53 -0.05 -6.07
CA ALA A 253 12.81 -1.31 -5.40
C ALA A 253 11.78 -1.62 -4.32
N TYR A 254 11.78 -2.88 -3.88
CA TYR A 254 10.89 -3.36 -2.82
C TYR A 254 11.71 -4.02 -1.72
N GLY A 255 11.33 -3.82 -0.47
CA GLY A 255 12.07 -4.35 0.67
C GLY A 255 11.17 -4.65 1.86
N GLN A 256 11.52 -5.69 2.61
CA GLN A 256 10.92 -5.97 3.91
C GLN A 256 11.65 -5.19 5.00
N VAL A 257 10.95 -4.34 5.74
CA VAL A 257 11.46 -3.58 6.87
C VAL A 257 11.79 -4.51 8.02
N CYS A 258 13.07 -4.61 8.37
CA CYS A 258 13.52 -5.37 9.54
C CYS A 258 13.54 -4.48 10.78
N ASP A 259 14.18 -3.33 10.67
CA ASP A 259 14.42 -2.43 11.79
C ASP A 259 14.34 -0.99 11.31
N ILE A 260 13.85 -0.12 12.19
CA ILE A 260 13.95 1.33 12.01
C ILE A 260 14.74 1.82 13.22
N ILE A 261 15.93 2.33 12.99
CA ILE A 261 16.87 2.70 14.03
C ILE A 261 17.20 4.18 13.95
N ARG A 262 17.46 4.76 15.10
CA ARG A 262 17.99 6.12 15.24
C ARG A 262 19.33 6.04 15.96
N PRO A 263 20.45 6.07 15.23
CA PRO A 263 21.76 6.18 15.83
C PRO A 263 21.91 7.50 16.59
N THR A 264 22.73 7.50 17.62
CA THR A 264 22.99 8.69 18.44
C THR A 264 24.30 9.37 18.03
N GLY A 265 24.38 10.70 18.19
CA GLY A 265 25.58 11.49 17.87
C GLY A 265 25.67 12.08 16.45
N ILE A 266 24.71 11.78 15.56
CA ILE A 266 24.71 12.23 14.14
C ILE A 266 23.96 13.56 13.90
N GLY A 267 23.19 14.06 14.87
CA GLY A 267 22.27 15.20 14.69
C GLY A 267 20.87 14.77 14.22
N HIS A 268 19.86 15.65 14.34
CA HIS A 268 18.45 15.27 14.24
C HIS A 268 17.88 15.14 12.82
N GLU A 269 18.47 15.79 11.81
CA GLU A 269 17.75 16.01 10.53
C GLU A 269 17.75 14.81 9.56
N HIS A 270 18.60 13.80 9.75
CA HIS A 270 18.59 12.57 8.93
C HIS A 270 18.96 11.31 9.72
N SER A 271 18.70 11.32 11.03
CA SER A 271 19.17 10.25 11.94
C SER A 271 18.47 8.92 11.75
N ASP A 272 17.29 8.88 11.14
CA ASP A 272 16.53 7.64 11.07
C ASP A 272 17.06 6.82 9.89
N VAL A 273 17.44 5.58 10.18
CA VAL A 273 17.91 4.59 9.20
C VAL A 273 16.92 3.43 9.21
N ILE A 274 16.50 3.02 8.03
CA ILE A 274 15.62 1.86 7.86
C ILE A 274 16.47 0.73 7.29
N LYS A 275 16.55 -0.38 8.01
CA LYS A 275 17.14 -1.62 7.54
C LYS A 275 16.06 -2.42 6.82
N VAL A 276 16.29 -2.70 5.54
CA VAL A 276 15.39 -3.51 4.72
C VAL A 276 16.11 -4.76 4.20
N ILE A 277 15.38 -5.85 4.02
CA ILE A 277 15.81 -6.94 3.17
C ILE A 277 15.24 -6.68 1.79
N ARG A 278 16.09 -6.41 0.80
CA ARG A 278 15.71 -6.18 -0.59
C ARG A 278 15.11 -7.41 -1.21
N GLY A 279 14.01 -7.19 -1.91
CA GLY A 279 13.32 -8.17 -2.73
C GLY A 279 13.95 -8.26 -4.11
N LYS A 280 14.13 -9.49 -4.58
CA LYS A 280 14.52 -9.81 -5.96
C LYS A 280 13.36 -10.54 -6.62
N GLN A 281 13.02 -10.11 -7.83
CA GLN A 281 11.94 -10.74 -8.59
C GLN A 281 12.28 -12.18 -8.94
N VAL A 282 11.29 -13.06 -8.78
CA VAL A 282 11.42 -14.46 -9.15
C VAL A 282 11.48 -14.57 -10.68
N ALA A 283 12.58 -15.05 -11.21
CA ALA A 283 12.71 -15.35 -12.64
C ALA A 283 11.92 -16.60 -13.00
N ARG A 284 11.16 -16.55 -14.10
CA ARG A 284 10.32 -17.66 -14.58
C ARG A 284 10.47 -17.80 -16.09
N GLY A 285 10.40 -19.04 -16.58
CA GLY A 285 10.45 -19.36 -18.02
C GLY A 285 9.10 -19.84 -18.59
N ASP A 286 8.01 -19.68 -17.84
CA ASP A 286 6.65 -20.06 -18.26
C ASP A 286 5.78 -18.83 -18.55
N ALA A 287 4.51 -19.04 -18.91
CA ALA A 287 3.57 -17.97 -19.25
C ALA A 287 2.98 -17.24 -18.03
N PHE A 288 3.31 -17.68 -16.80
CA PHE A 288 2.73 -17.11 -15.59
C PHE A 288 3.02 -15.61 -15.38
N PRO A 289 4.21 -15.08 -15.72
CA PRO A 289 4.50 -13.65 -15.60
C PRO A 289 3.49 -12.74 -16.34
N VAL A 290 2.89 -13.21 -17.43
CA VAL A 290 1.86 -12.44 -18.17
C VAL A 290 0.64 -12.19 -17.29
N TYR A 291 0.20 -13.19 -16.52
CA TYR A 291 -0.93 -13.05 -15.60
C TYR A 291 -0.56 -12.17 -14.41
N LEU A 292 0.66 -12.31 -13.87
CA LEU A 292 1.18 -11.44 -12.81
C LEU A 292 1.19 -9.97 -13.25
N GLU A 293 1.65 -9.69 -14.48
CA GLU A 293 1.64 -8.35 -15.06
C GLU A 293 0.22 -7.80 -15.20
N LYS A 294 -0.71 -8.57 -15.78
CA LYS A 294 -2.13 -8.16 -15.91
C LYS A 294 -2.77 -7.88 -14.55
N LEU A 295 -2.44 -8.65 -13.53
CA LEU A 295 -2.90 -8.45 -12.15
C LEU A 295 -2.17 -7.33 -11.41
N ASN A 296 -1.08 -6.79 -12.00
CA ASN A 296 -0.13 -5.88 -11.38
C ASN A 296 0.38 -6.42 -10.03
N VAL A 297 0.81 -7.68 -10.05
CA VAL A 297 1.39 -8.43 -8.93
C VAL A 297 2.83 -8.79 -9.29
N LEU A 298 3.74 -8.71 -8.32
CA LEU A 298 5.12 -9.18 -8.48
C LEU A 298 5.39 -10.30 -7.47
N GLN A 299 6.12 -11.33 -7.89
CA GLN A 299 6.60 -12.37 -6.99
C GLN A 299 8.07 -12.10 -6.63
N LEU A 300 8.38 -11.98 -5.34
CA LEU A 300 9.71 -11.63 -4.84
C LEU A 300 10.25 -12.67 -3.85
N HIS A 301 11.59 -12.84 -3.83
CA HIS A 301 12.34 -13.39 -2.71
C HIS A 301 13.10 -12.28 -2.00
N PHE A 302 13.09 -12.28 -0.67
CA PHE A 302 13.86 -11.35 0.14
C PHE A 302 15.17 -12.03 0.58
N GLY A 303 16.32 -11.39 0.34
CA GLY A 303 17.61 -11.99 0.73
C GLY A 303 18.79 -11.06 0.97
N THR A 304 18.83 -9.88 0.36
CA THR A 304 19.99 -8.96 0.51
C THR A 304 19.64 -7.83 1.46
N ILE A 305 20.46 -7.58 2.49
CA ILE A 305 20.24 -6.46 3.41
C ILE A 305 20.68 -5.15 2.76
N GLU A 306 19.85 -4.12 2.87
CA GLU A 306 20.15 -2.75 2.50
C GLU A 306 19.72 -1.78 3.61
N TYR A 307 20.36 -0.61 3.63
CA TYR A 307 19.97 0.50 4.47
C TYR A 307 19.47 1.64 3.60
N ILE A 308 18.35 2.25 3.99
CA ILE A 308 17.72 3.36 3.28
C ILE A 308 17.32 4.45 4.27
N HIS A 309 17.23 5.68 3.77
CA HIS A 309 16.68 6.80 4.52
C HIS A 309 15.16 6.89 4.36
N PRO A 310 14.42 7.39 5.36
CA PRO A 310 12.98 7.58 5.29
C PRO A 310 12.46 8.31 4.05
N PRO A 311 13.12 9.37 3.53
CA PRO A 311 12.65 10.06 2.33
C PRO A 311 12.67 9.20 1.06
N GLN A 312 13.43 8.09 1.05
CA GLN A 312 13.47 7.15 -0.08
C GLN A 312 12.22 6.26 -0.13
N VAL A 313 11.46 6.16 0.96
CA VAL A 313 10.26 5.31 1.02
C VAL A 313 9.12 5.99 0.27
N VAL A 314 8.58 5.30 -0.73
CA VAL A 314 7.45 5.79 -1.54
C VAL A 314 6.13 5.41 -0.88
N SER A 315 5.96 4.13 -0.52
CA SER A 315 4.73 3.65 0.10
C SER A 315 4.88 2.26 0.75
N PRO A 316 4.09 1.94 1.79
CA PRO A 316 3.88 0.54 2.18
C PRO A 316 3.11 -0.20 1.08
N VAL A 317 3.44 -1.47 0.89
CA VAL A 317 2.90 -2.30 -0.20
C VAL A 317 2.08 -3.44 0.39
N ALA A 318 0.89 -3.67 -0.18
CA ALA A 318 0.09 -4.82 0.19
C ALA A 318 0.75 -6.09 -0.37
N TYR A 319 0.79 -7.14 0.44
CA TYR A 319 1.46 -8.37 0.06
C TYR A 319 0.76 -9.60 0.61
N ARG A 320 1.16 -10.74 0.07
CA ARG A 320 0.82 -12.07 0.55
C ARG A 320 2.08 -12.90 0.61
N ARG A 321 2.35 -13.52 1.77
CA ARG A 321 3.44 -14.48 1.92
C ARG A 321 3.01 -15.82 1.35
N LEU A 322 3.90 -16.44 0.60
CA LEU A 322 3.77 -17.79 0.09
C LEU A 322 4.75 -18.72 0.83
N PRO A 323 4.31 -19.91 1.26
CA PRO A 323 5.22 -20.89 1.82
C PRO A 323 6.19 -21.42 0.75
N ALA A 324 7.19 -22.17 1.20
CA ALA A 324 8.03 -22.96 0.31
C ALA A 324 7.17 -23.89 -0.54
N TRP A 325 7.63 -24.19 -1.75
CA TRP A 325 6.96 -25.05 -2.73
C TRP A 325 5.63 -24.52 -3.29
N SER A 326 5.29 -23.26 -3.02
CA SER A 326 4.16 -22.57 -3.65
C SER A 326 4.57 -21.88 -4.94
N LEU A 327 3.66 -21.85 -5.91
CA LEU A 327 3.86 -21.25 -7.24
C LEU A 327 5.23 -21.61 -7.83
N ALA A 328 5.55 -22.91 -7.82
CA ALA A 328 6.80 -23.50 -8.32
C ALA A 328 8.10 -22.82 -7.83
N THR A 329 8.10 -22.31 -6.60
CA THR A 329 9.32 -21.79 -5.94
C THR A 329 9.72 -22.70 -4.79
N VAL A 330 10.99 -23.10 -4.71
CA VAL A 330 11.49 -23.96 -3.62
C VAL A 330 11.53 -23.21 -2.30
N ASN A 331 11.96 -21.95 -2.32
CA ASN A 331 12.05 -21.10 -1.13
C ASN A 331 10.76 -20.31 -0.91
N PRO A 332 10.46 -19.87 0.33
CA PRO A 332 9.38 -18.94 0.59
C PRO A 332 9.48 -17.69 -0.29
N SER A 333 8.36 -17.26 -0.85
CA SER A 333 8.26 -16.08 -1.70
C SER A 333 7.12 -15.17 -1.25
N TYR A 334 7.02 -14.01 -1.86
CA TYR A 334 6.00 -13.01 -1.53
C TYR A 334 5.37 -12.49 -2.81
N LEU A 335 4.05 -12.50 -2.87
CA LEU A 335 3.30 -11.74 -3.86
C LEU A 335 3.10 -10.34 -3.33
N ILE A 336 3.56 -9.33 -4.05
CA ILE A 336 3.35 -7.93 -3.70
C ILE A 336 2.44 -7.28 -4.73
N ARG A 337 1.63 -6.31 -4.29
CA ARG A 337 0.68 -5.57 -5.11
C ARG A 337 1.01 -4.08 -5.07
N PRO A 338 1.85 -3.59 -6.00
CA PRO A 338 2.19 -2.17 -6.08
C PRO A 338 0.96 -1.33 -6.45
N LEU A 339 0.61 -0.37 -5.59
CA LEU A 339 -0.52 0.54 -5.82
C LEU A 339 -0.08 1.90 -6.37
N GLY A 340 1.20 2.03 -6.77
CA GLY A 340 1.73 3.20 -7.46
C GLY A 340 0.87 3.57 -8.66
N GLY A 341 0.46 4.83 -8.76
CA GLY A 341 -0.42 5.33 -9.83
C GLY A 341 -1.92 5.10 -9.62
N LEU A 342 -2.32 4.17 -8.75
CA LEU A 342 -3.72 3.96 -8.40
C LEU A 342 -4.18 4.94 -7.33
N SER A 343 -5.44 5.36 -7.43
CA SER A 343 -6.12 6.11 -6.39
C SER A 343 -6.35 5.19 -5.21
N SER A 344 -5.68 5.46 -4.09
CA SER A 344 -6.07 4.88 -2.82
C SER A 344 -7.42 5.49 -2.46
N ALA A 345 -8.48 4.68 -2.41
CA ALA A 345 -9.59 5.02 -1.53
C ALA A 345 -8.97 5.17 -0.13
N PRO A 346 -9.06 6.34 0.54
CA PRO A 346 -8.57 6.44 1.89
C PRO A 346 -9.31 5.38 2.71
N SER A 347 -8.56 4.48 3.35
CA SER A 347 -9.15 3.53 4.29
C SER A 347 -10.00 4.35 5.28
N SER A 348 -11.19 3.84 5.59
CA SER A 348 -11.94 4.40 6.71
C SER A 348 -11.02 4.31 7.92
N THR A 349 -10.61 5.48 8.43
CA THR A 349 -9.89 5.55 9.69
C THR A 349 -10.77 4.90 10.75
N ASN A 350 -10.19 3.91 11.43
CA ASN A 350 -10.74 3.15 12.55
C ASN A 350 -11.81 2.09 12.19
N ASP A 351 -11.40 1.04 11.49
CA ASP A 351 -11.89 -0.30 11.83
C ASP A 351 -10.68 -1.25 11.87
N PRO A 352 -10.34 -1.82 13.03
CA PRO A 352 -9.31 -2.83 13.11
C PRO A 352 -9.89 -4.11 12.48
N MET A 353 -9.58 -4.36 11.20
CA MET A 353 -9.52 -5.75 10.75
C MET A 353 -8.28 -6.35 11.42
N GLU A 354 -8.44 -6.79 12.67
CA GLU A 354 -7.52 -7.67 13.35
C GLU A 354 -7.39 -8.95 12.51
N LEU A 355 -6.18 -9.15 11.99
CA LEU A 355 -5.70 -10.43 11.51
C LEU A 355 -4.86 -11.00 12.65
N ASP A 356 -5.41 -11.94 13.40
CA ASP A 356 -4.72 -12.66 14.48
C ASP A 356 -5.03 -14.16 14.32
N PRO A 357 -4.15 -15.07 14.76
CA PRO A 357 -2.78 -15.30 14.28
C PRO A 357 -2.68 -16.26 13.08
#